data_AF-A0A1G3MLA8-F1
#
_entry.id   AF-A0A1G3MLA8-F1
#
_cell.length_a   1.000
_cell.length_b   1.000
_cell.length_c   1.000
_cell.angle_alpha   90.00
_cell.angle_beta   90.00
_cell.angle_gamma   90.00
#
_symmetry.space_group_name_H-M   'P 1'
#
loop_
_entity.id
_entity.type
_entity.pdbx_description
1 polymer ?
#
loop_
_entity_poly.entity_id
_entity_poly.type
_entity_poly.pdbx_seq_one_letter_code
_entity_poly.pdbx_strand_id
1 'polypeptide(L)'
;MESIFSQRGQLDLVVTRGWLSAWELAGLESGRVVVGDTLNAGQDGELTLDGRFLGRASLVVLGNDSGQACSAVRLEGLERETPLDPEPDRGGALLELLPFEIVFEGCAYSLAELREAGAGSVVSLDRPYPAGESLADAPRLSLRVAGRVAARGPAVVVGERFGLLVDECPAPRTWDGERRASGAVLRSAKEPNRLVKMYDWRRPDCFTRRQIRAIQDIHGRVMDTFNQLVPAAGGLEVVEVDQMTYREFLDSVSAEARLLSCSLGGREREYRREPAAAGAAVALIQPAVPQLPLDSQTARRVAEYARVSAALADRRLLLMSMTGAASSLADYGSDLAVALRSGWKTVCDMNFTKPQLEAAPPLLCLEGGQLVGSAAGILEHGMVLLVGCACPGGRLNLVYAAQSLYPAWKALERHGR
;
A
#
# COMPACT_ATOMS: atom_id res chain seq x y z
N MET A 1 5.40 -42.08 9.86
CA MET A 1 4.51 -40.99 9.38
C MET A 1 5.33 -39.73 9.46
N GLU A 2 5.54 -39.03 8.35
CA GLU A 2 6.26 -37.75 8.38
C GLU A 2 5.48 -36.73 9.23
N SER A 3 6.20 -35.90 9.99
CA SER A 3 5.60 -34.84 10.80
C SER A 3 4.84 -33.86 9.92
N ILE A 4 3.63 -33.46 10.33
CA ILE A 4 2.85 -32.42 9.64
C ILE A 4 3.64 -31.11 9.49
N PHE A 5 4.58 -30.83 10.41
CA PHE A 5 5.42 -29.64 10.35
C PHE A 5 6.48 -29.69 9.25
N SER A 6 6.78 -30.87 8.71
CA SER A 6 7.78 -31.08 7.64
C SER A 6 7.13 -31.19 6.26
N GLN A 7 5.81 -31.40 6.20
CA GLN A 7 5.07 -31.42 4.94
C GLN A 7 5.10 -30.03 4.31
N ARG A 8 5.30 -29.97 2.99
CA ARG A 8 5.33 -28.71 2.24
C ARG A 8 3.97 -28.44 1.63
N GLY A 9 3.44 -27.25 1.90
CA GLY A 9 2.23 -26.69 1.28
C GLY A 9 2.58 -25.49 0.41
N GLN A 10 1.66 -25.10 -0.47
CA GLN A 10 1.83 -23.95 -1.35
C GLN A 10 1.52 -22.65 -0.59
N LEU A 11 2.52 -21.76 -0.47
CA LEU A 11 2.35 -20.44 0.12
C LEU A 11 1.99 -19.43 -0.99
N ASP A 12 0.85 -18.77 -0.86
CA ASP A 12 0.32 -17.84 -1.85
C ASP A 12 -0.22 -16.56 -1.21
N LEU A 13 -0.10 -15.44 -1.91
CA LEU A 13 -0.74 -14.18 -1.54
C LEU A 13 -2.04 -14.01 -2.34
N VAL A 14 -3.18 -14.11 -1.66
CA VAL A 14 -4.49 -13.75 -2.23
C VAL A 14 -4.65 -12.24 -2.16
N VAL A 15 -4.65 -11.60 -3.31
CA VAL A 15 -4.65 -10.12 -3.42
C VAL A 15 -6.05 -9.56 -3.30
N THR A 16 -7.03 -10.22 -3.92
CA THR A 16 -8.44 -9.84 -3.83
C THR A 16 -9.31 -11.04 -4.17
N ARG A 17 -10.59 -10.97 -3.81
CA ARG A 17 -11.60 -11.99 -4.09
C ARG A 17 -12.80 -11.38 -4.78
N GLY A 18 -13.72 -12.25 -5.14
CA GLY A 18 -15.06 -11.86 -5.52
C GLY A 18 -15.87 -13.03 -6.05
N TRP A 19 -16.92 -12.68 -6.78
CA TRP A 19 -17.86 -13.64 -7.35
C TRP A 19 -17.98 -13.45 -8.84
N LEU A 20 -17.94 -14.55 -9.58
CA LEU A 20 -18.13 -14.55 -11.03
C LEU A 20 -19.14 -15.61 -11.44
N SER A 21 -19.95 -15.30 -12.45
CA SER A 21 -20.91 -16.27 -12.96
C SER A 21 -20.23 -17.34 -13.82
N ALA A 22 -20.80 -18.54 -13.91
CA ALA A 22 -20.32 -19.52 -14.87
C ALA A 22 -20.48 -19.06 -16.33
N TRP A 23 -21.45 -18.20 -16.63
CA TRP A 23 -21.60 -17.56 -17.94
C TRP A 23 -20.39 -16.67 -18.27
N GLU A 24 -19.98 -15.79 -17.34
CA GLU A 24 -18.79 -14.96 -17.51
C GLU A 24 -17.51 -15.80 -17.61
N LEU A 25 -17.41 -16.88 -16.83
CA LEU A 25 -16.29 -17.83 -16.91
C LEU A 25 -16.21 -18.53 -18.27
N ALA A 26 -17.34 -18.99 -18.79
CA ALA A 26 -17.42 -19.66 -20.08
C ALA A 26 -17.04 -18.71 -21.23
N GLY A 27 -17.33 -17.42 -21.09
CA GLY A 27 -16.98 -16.37 -22.06
C GLY A 27 -15.62 -15.70 -21.82
N LEU A 28 -14.80 -16.20 -20.91
CA LEU A 28 -13.50 -15.59 -20.58
C LEU A 28 -12.53 -15.75 -21.75
N GLU A 29 -11.88 -14.65 -22.13
CA GLU A 29 -10.92 -14.59 -23.24
C GLU A 29 -9.78 -13.61 -22.94
N SER A 30 -8.68 -13.73 -23.68
CA SER A 30 -7.55 -12.78 -23.60
C SER A 30 -8.02 -11.35 -23.90
N GLY A 31 -7.53 -10.38 -23.12
CA GLY A 31 -7.91 -8.97 -23.18
C GLY A 31 -9.10 -8.57 -22.28
N ARG A 32 -9.76 -9.53 -21.62
CA ARG A 32 -10.75 -9.26 -20.56
C ARG A 32 -10.07 -8.83 -19.27
N VAL A 33 -10.76 -8.07 -18.43
CA VAL A 33 -10.28 -7.72 -17.09
C VAL A 33 -11.22 -8.32 -16.05
N VAL A 34 -10.67 -9.06 -15.09
CA VAL A 34 -11.42 -9.57 -13.93
C VAL A 34 -11.08 -8.70 -12.72
N VAL A 35 -12.08 -8.09 -12.10
CA VAL A 35 -11.90 -7.19 -10.95
C VAL A 35 -12.46 -7.81 -9.69
N GLY A 36 -11.70 -7.73 -8.59
CA GLY A 36 -12.17 -8.13 -7.27
C GLY A 36 -13.09 -7.08 -6.64
N ASP A 37 -13.74 -7.46 -5.55
CA ASP A 37 -14.66 -6.63 -4.76
C ASP A 37 -14.21 -6.42 -3.31
N THR A 38 -13.32 -7.29 -2.78
CA THR A 38 -12.97 -7.27 -1.35
C THR A 38 -11.92 -6.24 -0.96
N LEU A 39 -11.02 -5.89 -1.88
CA LEU A 39 -9.86 -5.04 -1.58
C LEU A 39 -9.57 -4.05 -2.71
N ASN A 40 -9.25 -2.82 -2.31
CA ASN A 40 -8.72 -1.81 -3.22
C ASN A 40 -7.23 -2.09 -3.49
N ALA A 41 -6.74 -1.53 -4.60
CA ALA A 41 -5.31 -1.50 -4.90
C ALA A 41 -4.54 -0.86 -3.73
N GLY A 42 -3.32 -1.34 -3.45
CA GLY A 42 -2.49 -0.86 -2.35
C GLY A 42 -2.87 -1.33 -0.94
N GLN A 43 -3.99 -2.04 -0.77
CA GLN A 43 -4.33 -2.68 0.51
C GLN A 43 -3.68 -4.06 0.66
N ASP A 44 -3.49 -4.49 1.91
CA ASP A 44 -2.87 -5.78 2.20
C ASP A 44 -3.72 -6.94 1.66
N GLY A 45 -3.06 -7.98 1.15
CA GLY A 45 -3.70 -9.23 0.79
C GLY A 45 -3.79 -10.19 1.96
N GLU A 46 -4.18 -11.42 1.68
CA GLU A 46 -4.13 -12.55 2.62
C GLU A 46 -3.03 -13.53 2.22
N LEU A 47 -2.09 -13.76 3.12
CA LEU A 47 -1.14 -14.85 2.97
C LEU A 47 -1.83 -16.16 3.35
N THR A 48 -1.73 -17.16 2.47
CA THR A 48 -2.38 -18.45 2.64
C THR A 48 -1.39 -19.59 2.43
N LEU A 49 -1.57 -20.69 3.17
CA LEU A 49 -0.90 -21.97 2.94
C LEU A 49 -1.95 -23.00 2.55
N ASP A 50 -1.84 -23.57 1.35
CA ASP A 50 -2.84 -24.48 0.76
C ASP A 50 -4.27 -23.90 0.82
N GLY A 51 -4.40 -22.60 0.56
CA GLY A 51 -5.67 -21.87 0.59
C GLY A 51 -6.23 -21.58 1.99
N ARG A 52 -5.49 -21.89 3.07
CA ARG A 52 -5.84 -21.53 4.44
C ARG A 52 -5.13 -20.27 4.88
N PHE A 53 -5.87 -19.33 5.45
CA PHE A 53 -5.35 -18.05 5.94
C PHE A 53 -4.28 -18.23 7.02
N LEU A 54 -3.17 -17.50 6.88
CA LEU A 54 -2.12 -17.38 7.88
C LEU A 54 -1.99 -15.95 8.43
N GLY A 55 -2.25 -14.93 7.62
CA GLY A 55 -2.09 -13.54 8.03
C GLY A 55 -2.38 -12.55 6.91
N ARG A 56 -2.37 -11.27 7.25
CA ARG A 56 -2.42 -10.14 6.33
C ARG A 56 -1.02 -9.80 5.89
N ALA A 57 -0.84 -9.55 4.60
CA ALA A 57 0.49 -9.26 4.08
C ALA A 57 0.47 -8.31 2.89
N SER A 58 1.46 -7.43 2.84
CA SER A 58 1.74 -6.57 1.69
C SER A 58 2.82 -7.22 0.82
N LEU A 59 2.68 -7.16 -0.51
CA LEU A 59 3.77 -7.57 -1.40
C LEU A 59 4.88 -6.53 -1.31
N VAL A 60 6.13 -7.00 -1.19
CA VAL A 60 7.33 -6.17 -1.23
C VAL A 60 8.30 -6.72 -2.27
N VAL A 61 9.09 -5.82 -2.86
CA VAL A 61 10.10 -6.17 -3.86
C VAL A 61 11.48 -6.05 -3.21
N LEU A 62 12.17 -7.17 -3.09
CA LEU A 62 13.53 -7.24 -2.54
C LEU A 62 14.54 -7.20 -3.69
N GLY A 63 15.23 -6.07 -3.85
CA GLY A 63 16.37 -5.98 -4.76
C GLY A 63 17.63 -6.57 -4.12
N ASN A 64 18.43 -7.29 -4.90
CA ASN A 64 19.82 -7.61 -4.55
C ASN A 64 20.80 -6.75 -5.35
N ASP A 65 22.07 -6.75 -4.94
CA ASP A 65 23.13 -5.96 -5.57
C ASP A 65 23.50 -6.48 -6.97
N SER A 66 23.08 -7.69 -7.34
CA SER A 66 23.26 -8.24 -8.69
C SER A 66 22.20 -7.76 -9.69
N GLY A 67 21.28 -6.88 -9.27
CA GLY A 67 20.24 -6.30 -10.11
C GLY A 67 19.01 -7.19 -10.30
N GLN A 68 18.97 -8.35 -9.63
CA GLN A 68 17.82 -9.25 -9.63
C GLN A 68 16.91 -8.90 -8.45
N ALA A 69 15.65 -8.60 -8.73
CA ALA A 69 14.66 -8.42 -7.68
C ALA A 69 13.87 -9.72 -7.44
N CYS A 70 13.48 -9.94 -6.20
CA CYS A 70 12.67 -11.05 -5.75
C CYS A 70 11.38 -10.52 -5.13
N SER A 71 10.26 -11.20 -5.41
CA SER A 71 8.98 -10.93 -4.78
C SER A 71 8.96 -11.57 -3.41
N ALA A 72 8.54 -10.81 -2.40
CA ALA A 72 8.32 -11.28 -1.05
C ALA A 72 7.05 -10.67 -0.49
N VAL A 73 6.63 -11.14 0.68
CA VAL A 73 5.52 -10.55 1.42
C VAL A 73 6.02 -10.08 2.77
N ARG A 74 5.58 -8.90 3.21
CA ARG A 74 5.75 -8.44 4.59
C ARG A 74 4.46 -8.72 5.34
N LEU A 75 4.56 -9.48 6.43
CA LEU A 75 3.41 -9.75 7.31
C LEU A 75 3.02 -8.46 8.04
N GLU A 76 1.79 -7.99 7.86
CA GLU A 76 1.27 -6.78 8.49
C GLU A 76 0.50 -7.10 9.78
N GLY A 77 -0.10 -8.28 9.85
CA GLY A 77 -0.83 -8.78 11.01
C GLY A 77 -1.23 -10.23 10.86
N LEU A 78 -1.54 -10.89 11.98
CA LEU A 78 -1.97 -12.30 11.99
C LEU A 78 -3.48 -12.46 12.12
N GLU A 79 -4.19 -11.37 12.35
CA GLU A 79 -5.64 -11.36 12.48
C GLU A 79 -6.30 -11.19 11.11
N ARG A 80 -7.35 -11.98 10.88
CA ARG A 80 -8.27 -11.75 9.78
C ARG A 80 -9.22 -10.64 10.21
N GLU A 81 -8.81 -9.37 10.08
CA GLU A 81 -9.77 -8.25 10.16
C GLU A 81 -10.89 -8.60 9.20
N THR A 82 -12.10 -8.87 9.73
CA THR A 82 -13.19 -9.40 8.92
C THR A 82 -14.09 -8.23 8.53
N PRO A 83 -13.94 -7.60 7.35
CA PRO A 83 -15.12 -7.12 6.68
C PRO A 83 -15.85 -8.38 6.20
N LEU A 84 -16.94 -8.73 6.87
CA LEU A 84 -17.92 -9.64 6.28
C LEU A 84 -18.50 -8.88 5.08
N ASP A 85 -17.85 -8.98 3.92
CA ASP A 85 -18.53 -8.63 2.70
C ASP A 85 -19.74 -9.57 2.60
N PRO A 86 -20.96 -9.03 2.45
CA PRO A 86 -22.14 -9.87 2.39
C PRO A 86 -21.97 -10.82 1.20
N GLU A 87 -22.01 -12.12 1.45
CA GLU A 87 -22.05 -13.07 0.35
C GLU A 87 -23.24 -12.71 -0.55
N PRO A 88 -23.02 -12.53 -1.85
CA PRO A 88 -24.11 -12.22 -2.76
C PRO A 88 -25.09 -13.39 -2.80
N ASP A 89 -26.34 -13.11 -3.14
CA ASP A 89 -27.30 -14.15 -3.49
C ASP A 89 -26.69 -15.03 -4.60
N ARG A 90 -26.41 -16.29 -4.31
CA ARG A 90 -25.74 -17.19 -5.26
C ARG A 90 -26.71 -17.72 -6.32
N GLY A 91 -27.99 -17.37 -6.20
CA GLY A 91 -29.05 -17.83 -7.10
C GLY A 91 -29.51 -19.25 -6.78
N GLY A 92 -30.18 -19.87 -7.75
CA GLY A 92 -30.85 -21.16 -7.58
C GLY A 92 -29.97 -22.38 -7.88
N ALA A 93 -28.80 -22.19 -8.51
CA ALA A 93 -27.92 -23.27 -8.93
C ALA A 93 -26.47 -23.10 -8.44
N LEU A 94 -25.83 -24.23 -8.09
CA LEU A 94 -24.46 -24.25 -7.53
C LEU A 94 -23.42 -23.57 -8.42
N LEU A 95 -23.58 -23.66 -9.75
CA LEU A 95 -22.64 -23.10 -10.73
C LEU A 95 -23.04 -21.70 -11.20
N GLU A 96 -24.16 -21.15 -10.73
CA GLU A 96 -24.64 -19.87 -11.20
C GLU A 96 -23.67 -18.73 -10.82
N LEU A 97 -23.15 -18.78 -9.59
CA LEU A 97 -22.18 -17.84 -9.06
C LEU A 97 -21.08 -18.57 -8.29
N LEU A 98 -19.84 -18.42 -8.76
CA LEU A 98 -18.67 -19.12 -8.25
C LEU A 98 -17.74 -18.13 -7.54
N PRO A 99 -17.19 -18.49 -6.37
CA PRO A 99 -16.18 -17.68 -5.73
C PRO A 99 -14.87 -17.75 -6.53
N PHE A 100 -14.18 -16.63 -6.61
CA PHE A 100 -12.85 -16.57 -7.19
C PHE A 100 -11.86 -15.80 -6.30
N GLU A 101 -10.59 -16.05 -6.56
CA GLU A 101 -9.46 -15.38 -5.96
C GLU A 101 -8.49 -14.94 -7.06
N ILE A 102 -7.93 -13.74 -6.93
CA ILE A 102 -6.77 -13.31 -7.72
C ILE A 102 -5.54 -13.49 -6.85
N VAL A 103 -4.64 -14.34 -7.29
CA VAL A 103 -3.55 -14.89 -6.46
C VAL A 103 -2.20 -14.56 -7.08
N PHE A 104 -1.35 -13.93 -6.28
CA PHE A 104 0.09 -13.92 -6.53
C PHE A 104 0.65 -15.23 -5.97
N GLU A 105 0.95 -16.16 -6.86
CA GLU A 105 1.42 -17.48 -6.48
C GLU A 105 2.85 -17.41 -5.97
N GLY A 106 3.12 -18.03 -4.83
CA GLY A 106 4.47 -18.13 -4.27
C GLY A 106 5.09 -19.48 -4.52
N CYS A 107 5.76 -20.00 -3.49
CA CYS A 107 6.46 -21.27 -3.52
C CYS A 107 6.06 -22.18 -2.35
N ALA A 108 6.55 -23.40 -2.34
CA ALA A 108 6.23 -24.35 -1.29
C ALA A 108 6.99 -24.04 0.00
N TYR A 109 6.30 -24.12 1.15
CA TYR A 109 6.85 -23.99 2.49
C TYR A 109 6.28 -25.06 3.42
N SER A 110 7.06 -25.48 4.39
CA SER A 110 6.63 -26.27 5.55
C SER A 110 6.34 -25.36 6.74
N LEU A 111 5.51 -25.84 7.67
CA LEU A 111 5.21 -25.09 8.89
C LEU A 111 6.46 -24.89 9.75
N ALA A 112 7.43 -25.82 9.71
CA ALA A 112 8.70 -25.67 10.39
C ALA A 112 9.52 -24.48 9.88
N GLU A 113 9.51 -24.22 8.56
CA GLU A 113 10.18 -23.06 7.96
C GLU A 113 9.51 -21.73 8.33
N LEU A 114 8.19 -21.74 8.56
CA LEU A 114 7.39 -20.56 8.89
C LEU A 114 7.22 -20.31 10.40
N ARG A 115 7.80 -21.17 11.26
CA ARG A 115 7.53 -21.16 12.72
C ARG A 115 7.84 -19.83 13.42
N GLU A 116 8.82 -19.07 12.91
CA GLU A 116 9.25 -17.77 13.47
C GLU A 116 8.62 -16.58 12.72
N ALA A 117 7.70 -16.83 11.79
CA ALA A 117 7.05 -15.76 11.03
C ALA A 117 6.06 -15.01 11.92
N GLY A 118 6.27 -13.71 12.09
CA GLY A 118 5.40 -12.80 12.85
C GLY A 118 5.15 -11.50 12.10
N ALA A 119 4.38 -10.59 12.70
CA ALA A 119 4.18 -9.25 12.14
C ALA A 119 5.54 -8.54 11.95
N GLY A 120 5.73 -7.95 10.77
CA GLY A 120 6.99 -7.36 10.32
C GLY A 120 7.91 -8.32 9.57
N SER A 121 7.78 -9.64 9.74
CA SER A 121 8.59 -10.62 9.02
C SER A 121 8.40 -10.53 7.51
N VAL A 122 9.49 -10.73 6.76
CA VAL A 122 9.47 -10.76 5.31
C VAL A 122 9.67 -12.19 4.84
N VAL A 123 8.70 -12.74 4.13
CA VAL A 123 8.72 -14.11 3.61
C VAL A 123 8.90 -14.05 2.10
N SER A 124 9.97 -14.66 1.58
CA SER A 124 10.21 -14.75 0.15
C SER A 124 9.09 -15.55 -0.52
N LEU A 125 8.61 -15.07 -1.67
CA LEU A 125 7.77 -15.88 -2.55
C LEU A 125 8.61 -16.65 -3.59
N ASP A 126 9.94 -16.50 -3.51
CA ASP A 126 10.93 -17.19 -4.35
C ASP A 126 10.67 -17.01 -5.85
N ARG A 127 10.15 -15.84 -6.22
CA ARG A 127 9.81 -15.47 -7.60
C ARG A 127 10.54 -14.21 -8.03
N PRO A 128 11.08 -14.17 -9.26
CA PRO A 128 11.74 -12.98 -9.76
C PRO A 128 10.71 -11.87 -9.91
N TYR A 129 11.12 -10.66 -9.57
CA TYR A 129 10.36 -9.46 -9.89
C TYR A 129 11.11 -8.71 -11.01
N PRO A 130 10.48 -8.45 -12.16
CA PRO A 130 11.13 -7.87 -13.34
C PRO A 130 11.67 -6.47 -13.07
N ALA A 131 12.89 -6.14 -13.51
CA ALA A 131 13.44 -4.80 -13.35
C ALA A 131 12.72 -3.72 -14.19
N GLY A 132 12.14 -4.12 -15.33
CA GLY A 132 11.45 -3.20 -16.26
C GLY A 132 10.01 -2.88 -15.90
N GLU A 133 9.48 -1.83 -16.55
CA GLU A 133 8.08 -1.40 -16.47
C GLU A 133 7.19 -1.97 -17.59
N SER A 134 7.75 -2.85 -18.44
CA SER A 134 7.05 -3.43 -19.59
C SER A 134 5.96 -4.42 -19.15
N LEU A 135 4.82 -4.36 -19.84
CA LEU A 135 3.69 -5.28 -19.66
C LEU A 135 4.11 -6.76 -19.81
N ALA A 136 5.05 -7.04 -20.71
CA ALA A 136 5.51 -8.39 -20.99
C ALA A 136 6.26 -9.01 -19.80
N ASP A 137 6.87 -8.17 -18.96
CA ASP A 137 7.74 -8.62 -17.89
C ASP A 137 7.00 -8.66 -16.54
N ALA A 138 5.86 -7.98 -16.43
CA ALA A 138 5.07 -7.86 -15.19
C ALA A 138 4.73 -9.24 -14.58
N PRO A 139 4.76 -9.38 -13.23
CA PRO A 139 4.41 -10.63 -12.58
C PRO A 139 3.01 -11.11 -12.99
N ARG A 140 2.92 -12.38 -13.41
CA ARG A 140 1.64 -13.01 -13.76
C ARG A 140 0.97 -13.59 -12.53
N LEU A 141 -0.25 -13.12 -12.28
CA LEU A 141 -1.12 -13.63 -11.24
C LEU A 141 -2.03 -14.72 -11.83
N SER A 142 -2.62 -15.52 -10.94
CA SER A 142 -3.63 -16.51 -11.30
C SER A 142 -5.02 -16.06 -10.86
N LEU A 143 -5.98 -16.17 -11.77
CA LEU A 143 -7.39 -16.20 -11.42
C LEU A 143 -7.76 -17.64 -11.05
N ARG A 144 -8.07 -17.88 -9.79
CA ARG A 144 -8.56 -19.19 -9.30
C ARG A 144 -10.06 -19.12 -9.06
N VAL A 145 -10.81 -20.00 -9.71
CA VAL A 145 -12.27 -20.10 -9.56
C VAL A 145 -12.60 -21.43 -8.91
N ALA A 146 -13.30 -21.41 -7.78
CA ALA A 146 -13.56 -22.60 -6.96
C ALA A 146 -12.28 -23.44 -6.71
N GLY A 147 -11.16 -22.75 -6.45
CA GLY A 147 -9.85 -23.36 -6.18
C GLY A 147 -9.07 -23.87 -7.41
N ARG A 148 -9.56 -23.64 -8.64
CA ARG A 148 -8.89 -24.08 -9.89
C ARG A 148 -8.44 -22.88 -10.70
N VAL A 149 -7.22 -22.94 -11.26
CA VAL A 149 -6.72 -21.89 -12.15
C VAL A 149 -7.58 -21.84 -13.43
N ALA A 150 -8.24 -20.71 -13.66
CA ALA A 150 -9.07 -20.46 -14.83
C ALA A 150 -8.38 -19.57 -15.86
N ALA A 151 -7.54 -18.63 -15.40
CA ALA A 151 -6.81 -17.72 -16.26
C ALA A 151 -5.56 -17.18 -15.53
N ARG A 152 -4.66 -16.57 -16.30
CA ARG A 152 -3.49 -15.85 -15.82
C ARG A 152 -3.36 -14.51 -16.53
N GLY A 153 -2.58 -13.63 -15.91
CA GLY A 153 -2.14 -12.39 -16.51
C GLY A 153 -1.72 -11.35 -15.48
N PRO A 154 -1.31 -10.15 -15.93
CA PRO A 154 -0.72 -9.16 -15.03
C PRO A 154 -1.77 -8.42 -14.20
N ALA A 155 -1.31 -7.87 -13.08
CA ALA A 155 -2.11 -7.06 -12.17
C ALA A 155 -2.48 -5.70 -12.79
N VAL A 156 -3.74 -5.29 -12.63
CA VAL A 156 -4.25 -4.00 -13.10
C VAL A 156 -5.13 -3.34 -12.04
N VAL A 157 -5.36 -2.05 -12.20
CA VAL A 157 -6.29 -1.24 -11.40
C VAL A 157 -7.37 -0.68 -12.31
N VAL A 158 -8.62 -0.83 -11.89
CA VAL A 158 -9.79 -0.21 -12.55
C VAL A 158 -10.48 0.70 -11.54
N GLY A 159 -10.28 2.01 -11.71
CA GLY A 159 -10.68 2.99 -10.69
C GLY A 159 -9.78 2.86 -9.46
N GLU A 160 -10.26 2.17 -8.43
CA GLU A 160 -9.51 1.85 -7.20
C GLU A 160 -9.43 0.34 -6.95
N ARG A 161 -10.15 -0.46 -7.75
CA ARG A 161 -10.26 -1.90 -7.54
C ARG A 161 -9.09 -2.61 -8.18
N PHE A 162 -8.53 -3.56 -7.45
CA PHE A 162 -7.55 -4.48 -7.98
C PHE A 162 -8.19 -5.45 -8.97
N GLY A 163 -7.48 -5.79 -10.03
CA GLY A 163 -7.91 -6.74 -11.03
C GLY A 163 -6.77 -7.45 -11.74
N LEU A 164 -7.15 -8.34 -12.66
CA LEU A 164 -6.26 -9.13 -13.49
C LEU A 164 -6.66 -8.91 -14.95
N LEU A 165 -5.71 -8.47 -15.77
CA LEU A 165 -5.87 -8.46 -17.22
C LEU A 165 -5.57 -9.87 -17.71
N VAL A 166 -6.57 -10.54 -18.29
CA VAL A 166 -6.41 -11.91 -18.79
C VAL A 166 -5.55 -11.88 -20.04
N ASP A 167 -4.42 -12.57 -20.04
CA ASP A 167 -3.58 -12.77 -21.24
C ASP A 167 -3.50 -14.26 -21.64
N GLU A 168 -3.70 -15.16 -20.67
CA GLU A 168 -3.68 -16.61 -20.83
C GLU A 168 -4.94 -17.23 -20.22
N CYS A 169 -5.77 -17.89 -21.03
CA CYS A 169 -6.93 -18.64 -20.57
C CYS A 169 -7.33 -19.72 -21.59
N PRO A 170 -8.14 -20.73 -21.20
CA PRO A 170 -8.75 -21.66 -22.14
C PRO A 170 -9.64 -20.94 -23.17
N ALA A 171 -9.88 -21.59 -24.31
CA ALA A 171 -10.81 -21.08 -25.30
C ALA A 171 -12.24 -20.95 -24.72
N PRO A 172 -12.98 -19.88 -25.06
CA PRO A 172 -14.36 -19.71 -24.64
C PRO A 172 -15.24 -20.90 -25.01
N ARG A 173 -16.24 -21.19 -24.17
CA ARG A 173 -17.21 -22.24 -24.38
C ARG A 173 -18.61 -21.66 -24.53
N THR A 174 -19.46 -22.35 -25.28
CA THR A 174 -20.89 -22.03 -25.34
C THR A 174 -21.53 -22.27 -23.98
N TRP A 175 -22.32 -21.31 -23.52
CA TRP A 175 -23.11 -21.42 -22.29
C TRP A 175 -24.58 -21.64 -22.64
N ASP A 176 -25.13 -22.76 -22.17
CA ASP A 176 -26.51 -23.22 -22.38
C ASP A 176 -27.43 -22.93 -21.20
N GLY A 177 -26.88 -22.54 -20.04
CA GLY A 177 -27.63 -22.14 -18.85
C GLY A 177 -28.15 -20.69 -18.86
N GLU A 178 -28.75 -20.29 -17.75
CA GLU A 178 -29.20 -18.91 -17.55
C GLU A 178 -28.02 -17.93 -17.56
N ARG A 179 -28.20 -16.78 -18.23
CA ARG A 179 -27.18 -15.74 -18.29
C ARG A 179 -27.32 -14.80 -17.11
N ARG A 180 -26.37 -14.89 -16.19
CA ARG A 180 -26.21 -13.96 -15.09
C ARG A 180 -24.87 -13.24 -15.24
N ALA A 181 -24.85 -11.93 -15.09
CA ALA A 181 -23.59 -11.17 -14.99
C ALA A 181 -23.35 -10.82 -13.51
N SER A 182 -22.17 -11.13 -12.99
CA SER A 182 -21.76 -10.65 -11.67
C SER A 182 -21.19 -9.23 -11.75
N GLY A 183 -20.70 -8.82 -12.92
CA GLY A 183 -20.00 -7.54 -13.11
C GLY A 183 -18.51 -7.60 -12.75
N ALA A 184 -18.00 -8.78 -12.40
CA ALA A 184 -16.58 -9.00 -12.16
C ALA A 184 -15.77 -9.04 -13.45
N VAL A 185 -16.36 -9.46 -14.59
CA VAL A 185 -15.65 -9.55 -15.88
C VAL A 185 -16.00 -8.34 -16.76
N LEU A 186 -14.98 -7.54 -17.08
CA LEU A 186 -15.10 -6.32 -17.88
C LEU A 186 -14.64 -6.58 -19.31
N ARG A 187 -15.32 -5.94 -20.27
CA ARG A 187 -15.20 -6.31 -21.69
C ARG A 187 -13.89 -5.88 -22.37
N SER A 188 -13.14 -4.87 -21.89
CA SER A 188 -11.73 -4.59 -22.28
C SER A 188 -11.23 -3.28 -21.65
N ALA A 189 -9.91 -3.09 -21.59
CA ALA A 189 -9.22 -1.82 -21.30
C ALA A 189 -9.45 -0.69 -22.33
N LYS A 190 -10.14 -0.96 -23.45
CA LYS A 190 -10.44 0.01 -24.52
C LYS A 190 -11.84 0.63 -24.45
N GLU A 191 -12.64 0.33 -23.42
CA GLU A 191 -13.89 1.07 -23.20
C GLU A 191 -13.55 2.54 -22.88
N PRO A 192 -14.06 3.53 -23.64
CA PRO A 192 -13.59 4.93 -23.58
C PRO A 192 -13.75 5.59 -22.20
N ASN A 193 -14.56 5.01 -21.31
CA ASN A 193 -14.82 5.53 -19.96
C ASN A 193 -14.15 4.71 -18.83
N ARG A 194 -13.40 3.64 -19.13
CA ARG A 194 -12.72 2.82 -18.12
C ARG A 194 -11.22 2.84 -18.32
N LEU A 195 -10.55 3.74 -17.59
CA LEU A 195 -9.10 3.76 -17.48
C LEU A 195 -8.64 2.51 -16.71
N VAL A 196 -8.04 1.55 -17.42
CA VAL A 196 -7.34 0.41 -16.83
C VAL A 196 -5.86 0.78 -16.75
N LYS A 197 -5.32 0.84 -15.53
CA LYS A 197 -3.91 1.15 -15.28
C LYS A 197 -3.17 -0.12 -14.89
N MET A 198 -1.95 -0.30 -15.35
CA MET A 198 -1.08 -1.37 -14.84
C MET A 198 -0.74 -1.12 -13.37
N TYR A 199 -0.74 -2.18 -12.57
CA TYR A 199 -0.37 -2.07 -11.16
C TYR A 199 1.13 -2.27 -10.97
N ASP A 200 1.80 -1.28 -10.38
CA ASP A 200 3.21 -1.37 -10.02
C ASP A 200 3.35 -1.65 -8.51
N TRP A 201 3.87 -2.84 -8.18
CA TRP A 201 4.07 -3.25 -6.79
C TRP A 201 5.19 -2.49 -6.08
N ARG A 202 6.07 -1.80 -6.81
CA ARG A 202 7.08 -0.90 -6.22
C ARG A 202 6.47 0.39 -5.70
N ARG A 203 5.31 0.77 -6.24
CA ARG A 203 4.61 2.02 -5.97
C ARG A 203 3.14 1.73 -5.71
N PRO A 204 2.82 1.04 -4.59
CA PRO A 204 1.45 0.67 -4.27
C PRO A 204 0.60 1.92 -4.05
N ASP A 205 -0.62 1.92 -4.57
CA ASP A 205 -1.60 2.99 -4.38
C ASP A 205 -2.19 2.92 -2.95
N CYS A 206 -1.41 3.31 -1.94
CA CYS A 206 -1.82 3.23 -0.53
C CYS A 206 -3.08 4.04 -0.22
N PHE A 207 -3.30 5.20 -0.85
CA PHE A 207 -4.45 6.05 -0.55
C PHE A 207 -5.57 5.92 -1.60
N THR A 208 -6.80 5.73 -1.11
CA THR A 208 -7.99 5.82 -1.96
C THR A 208 -8.29 7.27 -2.34
N ARG A 209 -8.96 7.50 -3.46
CA ARG A 209 -9.46 8.81 -3.90
C ARG A 209 -10.37 9.45 -2.86
N ARG A 210 -11.16 8.66 -2.12
CA ARG A 210 -11.99 9.18 -1.02
C ARG A 210 -11.13 9.78 0.09
N GLN A 211 -10.04 9.11 0.45
CA GLN A 211 -9.10 9.64 1.44
C GLN A 211 -8.34 10.85 0.91
N ILE A 212 -7.91 10.84 -0.35
CA ILE A 212 -7.28 12.00 -1.00
C ILE A 212 -8.23 13.20 -0.97
N ARG A 213 -9.52 13.02 -1.32
CA ARG A 213 -10.55 14.08 -1.19
C ARG A 213 -10.73 14.55 0.24
N ALA A 214 -10.84 13.63 1.19
CA ALA A 214 -10.96 13.98 2.60
C ALA A 214 -9.76 14.82 3.07
N ILE A 215 -8.55 14.48 2.64
CA ILE A 215 -7.33 15.23 2.95
C ILE A 215 -7.37 16.62 2.29
N GLN A 216 -7.83 16.71 1.04
CA GLN A 216 -8.02 17.99 0.35
C GLN A 216 -9.00 18.90 1.10
N ASP A 217 -10.14 18.37 1.52
CA ASP A 217 -11.15 19.12 2.30
C ASP A 217 -10.62 19.57 3.67
N ILE A 218 -9.91 18.68 4.37
CA ILE A 218 -9.26 18.99 5.65
C ILE A 218 -8.30 20.15 5.44
N HIS A 219 -7.40 20.04 4.46
CA HIS A 219 -6.37 21.04 4.24
C HIS A 219 -6.90 22.34 3.66
N GLY A 220 -8.01 22.32 2.90
CA GLY A 220 -8.72 23.54 2.52
C GLY A 220 -9.11 24.35 3.76
N ARG A 221 -9.74 23.70 4.75
CA ARG A 221 -10.08 24.34 6.04
C ARG A 221 -8.86 24.75 6.86
N VAL A 222 -7.77 23.97 6.80
CA VAL A 222 -6.49 24.36 7.42
C VAL A 222 -6.00 25.66 6.80
N MET A 223 -5.95 25.76 5.47
CA MET A 223 -5.47 26.96 4.79
C MET A 223 -6.39 28.16 5.06
N ASP A 224 -7.72 27.98 5.06
CA ASP A 224 -8.67 29.04 5.44
C ASP A 224 -8.40 29.58 6.85
N THR A 225 -8.22 28.67 7.81
CA THR A 225 -7.90 29.02 9.21
C THR A 225 -6.55 29.73 9.30
N PHE A 226 -5.54 29.20 8.60
CA PHE A 226 -4.19 29.78 8.62
C PHE A 226 -4.15 31.17 8.00
N ASN A 227 -4.84 31.39 6.87
CA ASN A 227 -4.94 32.69 6.23
C ASN A 227 -5.67 33.73 7.10
N GLN A 228 -6.61 33.30 7.97
CA GLN A 228 -7.24 34.18 8.96
C GLN A 228 -6.30 34.54 10.12
N LEU A 229 -5.52 33.58 10.60
CA LEU A 229 -4.53 33.79 11.66
C LEU A 229 -3.35 34.65 11.19
N VAL A 230 -2.94 34.44 9.94
CA VAL A 230 -1.78 35.09 9.33
C VAL A 230 -2.19 35.70 7.97
N PRO A 231 -2.90 36.85 7.96
CA PRO A 231 -3.31 37.50 6.71
C PRO A 231 -2.13 37.87 5.78
N ALA A 232 -0.95 38.06 6.36
CA ALA A 232 0.30 38.31 5.64
C ALA A 232 0.78 37.10 4.79
N ALA A 233 0.19 35.91 4.97
CA ALA A 233 0.58 34.69 4.28
C ALA A 233 0.22 34.67 2.78
N GLY A 234 -0.50 35.68 2.29
CA GLY A 234 -0.75 35.87 0.86
C GLY A 234 -1.80 34.93 0.26
N GLY A 235 -2.64 34.30 1.10
CA GLY A 235 -3.75 33.46 0.64
C GLY A 235 -3.28 32.13 0.09
N LEU A 236 -2.75 31.26 0.96
CA LEU A 236 -2.44 29.89 0.56
C LEU A 236 -3.72 29.14 0.18
N GLU A 237 -3.69 28.43 -0.95
CA GLU A 237 -4.76 27.56 -1.41
C GLU A 237 -4.23 26.16 -1.70
N VAL A 238 -5.00 25.13 -1.35
CA VAL A 238 -4.65 23.75 -1.70
C VAL A 238 -4.85 23.56 -3.20
N VAL A 239 -3.76 23.29 -3.92
CA VAL A 239 -3.77 23.11 -5.37
C VAL A 239 -3.65 21.65 -5.78
N GLU A 240 -3.06 20.80 -4.94
CA GLU A 240 -2.97 19.37 -5.20
C GLU A 240 -2.93 18.55 -3.91
N VAL A 241 -3.42 17.31 -4.02
CA VAL A 241 -3.18 16.25 -3.05
C VAL A 241 -2.88 14.98 -3.83
N ASP A 242 -1.72 14.38 -3.61
CA ASP A 242 -1.29 13.18 -4.32
C ASP A 242 -0.44 12.26 -3.44
N GLN A 243 -0.23 11.02 -3.89
CA GLN A 243 0.66 10.06 -3.25
C GLN A 243 1.88 9.78 -4.13
N MET A 244 3.05 9.65 -3.51
CA MET A 244 4.30 9.32 -4.22
C MET A 244 5.28 8.64 -3.28
N THR A 245 6.40 8.14 -3.80
CA THR A 245 7.50 7.68 -2.94
C THR A 245 8.22 8.88 -2.32
N TYR A 246 8.81 8.71 -1.14
CA TYR A 246 9.56 9.80 -0.52
C TYR A 246 10.77 10.22 -1.37
N ARG A 247 11.44 9.28 -2.05
CA ARG A 247 12.48 9.58 -3.05
C ARG A 247 12.00 10.59 -4.10
N GLU A 248 10.83 10.37 -4.70
CA GLU A 248 10.30 11.28 -5.71
C GLU A 248 10.00 12.66 -5.16
N PHE A 249 9.52 12.73 -3.91
CA PHE A 249 9.40 14.00 -3.23
C PHE A 249 10.78 14.68 -3.08
N LEU A 250 11.80 13.96 -2.61
CA LEU A 250 13.15 14.52 -2.46
C LEU A 250 13.70 15.05 -3.79
N ASP A 251 13.49 14.33 -4.88
CA ASP A 251 13.90 14.74 -6.23
C ASP A 251 13.14 15.99 -6.71
N SER A 252 11.95 16.27 -6.15
CA SER A 252 11.15 17.47 -6.43
C SER A 252 11.49 18.67 -5.53
N VAL A 253 12.23 18.48 -4.43
CA VAL A 253 12.56 19.56 -3.49
C VAL A 253 13.66 20.43 -4.08
N SER A 254 13.35 21.72 -4.29
CA SER A 254 14.33 22.72 -4.72
C SER A 254 15.44 22.92 -3.68
N ALA A 255 16.66 23.19 -4.13
CA ALA A 255 17.79 23.57 -3.27
C ALA A 255 17.53 24.85 -2.46
N GLU A 256 16.61 25.71 -2.91
CA GLU A 256 16.21 26.94 -2.23
C GLU A 256 15.10 26.73 -1.19
N ALA A 257 14.62 25.49 -1.02
CA ALA A 257 13.50 25.22 -0.14
C ALA A 257 13.86 25.42 1.34
N ARG A 258 13.02 26.16 2.07
CA ARG A 258 13.03 26.14 3.54
C ARG A 258 12.25 24.92 4.03
N LEU A 259 12.85 24.16 4.93
CA LEU A 259 12.30 22.91 5.42
C LEU A 259 11.90 23.05 6.88
N LEU A 260 10.70 22.61 7.22
CA LEU A 260 10.26 22.47 8.60
C LEU A 260 9.81 21.05 8.87
N SER A 261 10.04 20.55 10.07
CA SER A 261 9.47 19.29 10.53
C SER A 261 8.67 19.49 11.81
N CYS A 262 7.60 18.71 11.97
CA CYS A 262 6.94 18.57 13.26
C CYS A 262 6.51 17.13 13.50
N SER A 263 6.47 16.75 14.77
CA SER A 263 5.92 15.46 15.18
C SER A 263 4.39 15.54 15.27
N LEU A 264 3.75 14.49 14.79
CA LEU A 264 2.33 14.21 14.94
C LEU A 264 2.14 13.32 16.17
N GLY A 265 1.11 13.60 16.97
CA GLY A 265 0.74 12.78 18.12
C GLY A 265 -0.76 12.59 18.19
N GLY A 266 -1.23 11.52 18.83
CA GLY A 266 -2.60 11.51 19.35
C GLY A 266 -2.68 12.35 20.64
N ARG A 267 -3.90 12.63 21.13
CA ARG A 267 -4.07 12.87 22.57
C ARG A 267 -3.45 11.70 23.35
N GLU A 268 -3.08 11.96 24.61
CA GLU A 268 -2.72 10.99 25.66
C GLU A 268 -3.82 9.95 25.97
N ARG A 269 -4.55 9.47 24.97
CA ARG A 269 -4.97 8.08 24.99
C ARG A 269 -3.75 7.33 24.55
N GLU A 270 -3.05 6.83 25.56
CA GLU A 270 -2.34 5.58 25.51
C GLU A 270 -3.26 4.55 24.82
N TYR A 271 -3.39 4.61 23.49
CA TYR A 271 -3.56 3.41 22.70
C TYR A 271 -2.24 2.69 22.91
N ARG A 272 -2.08 2.09 24.10
CA ARG A 272 -1.38 0.83 24.20
C ARG A 272 -2.12 -0.03 23.18
N ARG A 273 -1.63 -0.04 21.93
CA ARG A 273 -1.25 -1.35 21.43
C ARG A 273 -0.48 -1.93 22.60
N GLU A 274 -1.01 -2.97 23.26
CA GLU A 274 -0.11 -3.85 23.99
C GLU A 274 1.10 -3.97 23.08
N PRO A 275 2.31 -3.55 23.53
CA PRO A 275 3.48 -3.57 22.67
C PRO A 275 3.47 -4.97 22.10
N ALA A 276 3.23 -5.09 20.78
CA ALA A 276 2.97 -6.38 20.17
C ALA A 276 4.11 -7.26 20.63
N ALA A 277 3.80 -8.22 21.53
CA ALA A 277 4.76 -8.71 22.51
C ALA A 277 6.06 -8.97 21.79
N ALA A 278 7.08 -8.14 22.03
CA ALA A 278 8.20 -7.89 21.12
C ALA A 278 8.62 -9.20 20.46
N GLY A 279 8.02 -9.46 19.30
CA GLY A 279 8.17 -10.72 18.60
C GLY A 279 9.61 -10.73 18.15
N ALA A 280 10.39 -11.66 18.69
CA ALA A 280 11.81 -11.76 18.47
C ALA A 280 12.16 -11.56 16.98
N ALA A 281 13.20 -10.76 16.73
CA ALA A 281 13.92 -10.58 15.46
C ALA A 281 13.11 -10.85 14.17
N VAL A 282 12.70 -9.76 13.51
CA VAL A 282 12.18 -9.81 12.15
C VAL A 282 13.17 -10.49 11.22
N ALA A 283 12.75 -11.65 10.68
CA ALA A 283 13.56 -12.47 9.80
C ALA A 283 13.13 -12.30 8.35
N LEU A 284 14.12 -12.28 7.45
CA LEU A 284 13.92 -12.70 6.07
C LEU A 284 13.81 -14.23 6.08
N ILE A 285 12.67 -14.76 5.67
CA ILE A 285 12.37 -16.19 5.64
C ILE A 285 12.37 -16.66 4.18
N GLN A 286 13.22 -17.64 3.86
CA GLN A 286 13.28 -18.30 2.56
C GLN A 286 12.89 -19.77 2.68
N PRO A 287 12.42 -20.42 1.59
CA PRO A 287 12.27 -21.86 1.60
C PRO A 287 13.67 -22.50 1.75
N ALA A 288 13.72 -23.72 2.30
CA ALA A 288 14.94 -24.47 2.55
C ALA A 288 15.78 -24.70 1.27
N VAL A 289 15.12 -24.77 0.12
CA VAL A 289 15.77 -24.84 -1.20
C VAL A 289 15.20 -23.72 -2.07
N PRO A 290 15.77 -22.50 -2.00
CA PRO A 290 15.29 -21.38 -2.80
C PRO A 290 15.79 -21.47 -4.25
N GLN A 291 14.92 -21.15 -5.21
CA GLN A 291 15.29 -20.91 -6.59
C GLN A 291 16.05 -19.59 -6.74
N LEU A 292 15.69 -18.59 -5.91
CA LEU A 292 16.31 -17.28 -5.85
C LEU A 292 16.89 -17.04 -4.45
N PRO A 293 18.11 -17.57 -4.17
CA PRO A 293 18.76 -17.33 -2.89
C PRO A 293 19.01 -15.83 -2.69
N LEU A 294 18.57 -15.29 -1.55
CA LEU A 294 18.82 -13.91 -1.17
C LEU A 294 20.09 -13.88 -0.33
N ASP A 295 20.96 -12.94 -0.63
CA ASP A 295 22.25 -12.84 0.04
C ASP A 295 22.13 -12.31 1.47
N SER A 296 23.21 -12.49 2.23
CA SER A 296 23.30 -12.00 3.61
C SER A 296 23.13 -10.47 3.72
N GLN A 297 23.41 -9.73 2.65
CA GLN A 297 23.23 -8.28 2.63
C GLN A 297 21.75 -7.91 2.55
N THR A 298 20.97 -8.59 1.73
CA THR A 298 19.51 -8.45 1.64
C THR A 298 18.88 -8.80 2.99
N ALA A 299 19.30 -9.91 3.61
CA ALA A 299 18.84 -10.28 4.95
C ALA A 299 19.14 -9.20 6.00
N ARG A 300 20.36 -8.61 5.98
CA ARG A 300 20.73 -7.49 6.85
C ARG A 300 19.87 -6.26 6.59
N ARG A 301 19.63 -5.90 5.33
CA ARG A 301 18.77 -4.75 4.95
C ARG A 301 17.33 -4.94 5.43
N VAL A 302 16.77 -6.15 5.31
CA VAL A 302 15.44 -6.47 5.82
C VAL A 302 15.37 -6.36 7.34
N ALA A 303 16.34 -6.96 8.05
CA ALA A 303 16.39 -6.89 9.50
C ALA A 303 16.52 -5.43 10.00
N GLU A 304 17.36 -4.64 9.32
CA GLU A 304 17.56 -3.24 9.66
C GLU A 304 16.33 -2.38 9.32
N TYR A 305 15.71 -2.58 8.16
CA TYR A 305 14.43 -1.95 7.79
C TYR A 305 13.38 -2.19 8.87
N ALA A 306 13.24 -3.43 9.31
CA ALA A 306 12.25 -3.80 10.31
C ALA A 306 12.52 -3.14 11.66
N ARG A 307 13.78 -3.13 12.10
CA ARG A 307 14.22 -2.44 13.32
C ARG A 307 13.88 -0.95 13.26
N VAL A 308 14.10 -0.31 12.12
CA VAL A 308 13.80 1.12 11.92
C VAL A 308 12.33 1.39 11.85
N SER A 309 11.60 0.62 11.04
CA SER A 309 10.15 0.76 10.93
C SER A 309 9.49 0.63 12.30
N ALA A 310 9.97 -0.27 13.15
CA ALA A 310 9.52 -0.40 14.53
C ALA A 310 9.91 0.82 15.39
N ALA A 311 11.17 1.28 15.31
CA ALA A 311 11.64 2.46 16.06
C ALA A 311 10.93 3.77 15.64
N LEU A 312 10.47 3.85 14.39
CA LEU A 312 9.71 4.96 13.85
C LEU A 312 8.20 4.79 14.02
N ALA A 313 7.70 3.63 14.48
CA ALA A 313 6.25 3.40 14.60
C ALA A 313 5.57 4.46 15.50
N ASP A 314 6.28 4.91 16.53
CA ASP A 314 5.84 5.98 17.44
C ASP A 314 6.18 7.39 16.94
N ARG A 315 7.09 7.52 15.97
CA ARG A 315 7.53 8.79 15.39
C ARG A 315 6.77 9.08 14.10
N ARG A 316 5.74 9.91 14.23
CA ARG A 316 4.94 10.35 13.08
C ARG A 316 5.42 11.71 12.65
N LEU A 317 6.18 11.81 11.57
CA LEU A 317 6.68 13.08 11.09
C LEU A 317 5.74 13.69 10.05
N LEU A 318 5.53 14.99 10.17
CA LEU A 318 5.08 15.85 9.07
C LEU A 318 6.24 16.74 8.65
N LEU A 319 6.68 16.59 7.40
CA LEU A 319 7.66 17.47 6.77
C LEU A 319 6.94 18.55 5.97
N MET A 320 7.49 19.75 5.97
CA MET A 320 7.01 20.88 5.20
C MET A 320 8.16 21.43 4.36
N SER A 321 7.91 21.66 3.08
CA SER A 321 8.86 22.30 2.17
C SER A 321 8.25 23.57 1.59
N MET A 322 8.96 24.68 1.71
CA MET A 322 8.49 26.00 1.28
C MET A 322 9.45 26.61 0.28
N THR A 323 8.92 27.21 -0.78
CA THR A 323 9.71 27.88 -1.83
C THR A 323 9.13 29.25 -2.16
N GLY A 324 9.98 30.14 -2.68
CA GLY A 324 9.58 31.48 -3.10
C GLY A 324 8.98 32.30 -1.95
N ALA A 325 7.87 32.99 -2.24
CA ALA A 325 7.16 33.82 -1.25
C ALA A 325 6.67 33.02 -0.03
N ALA A 326 6.42 31.72 -0.16
CA ALA A 326 6.00 30.87 0.96
C ALA A 326 7.13 30.63 1.98
N SER A 327 8.39 30.90 1.63
CA SER A 327 9.53 30.73 2.55
C SER A 327 9.47 31.68 3.76
N SER A 328 8.77 32.82 3.67
CA SER A 328 8.53 33.68 4.83
C SER A 328 7.56 33.05 5.84
N LEU A 329 6.76 32.06 5.42
CA LEU A 329 5.79 31.37 6.26
C LEU A 329 6.42 30.50 7.32
N ALA A 330 7.70 30.15 7.16
CA ALA A 330 8.42 29.33 8.12
C ALA A 330 8.43 29.96 9.52
N ASP A 331 8.34 31.29 9.58
CA ASP A 331 8.36 32.05 10.83
C ASP A 331 7.00 31.99 11.56
N TYR A 332 5.94 31.54 10.88
CA TYR A 332 4.57 31.35 11.39
C TYR A 332 4.21 29.87 11.63
N GLY A 333 5.21 29.00 11.78
CA GLY A 333 4.99 27.56 11.98
C GLY A 333 4.05 27.21 13.15
N SER A 334 4.04 28.03 14.22
CA SER A 334 3.12 27.83 15.35
C SER A 334 1.65 28.01 14.96
N ASP A 335 1.34 29.04 14.17
CA ASP A 335 -0.01 29.32 13.68
C ASP A 335 -0.46 28.26 12.67
N LEU A 336 0.46 27.78 11.83
CA LEU A 336 0.20 26.65 10.93
C LEU A 336 -0.14 25.38 11.73
N ALA A 337 0.59 25.09 12.81
CA ALA A 337 0.27 23.97 13.68
C ALA A 337 -1.11 24.12 14.38
N VAL A 338 -1.52 25.34 14.73
CA VAL A 338 -2.88 25.62 15.24
C VAL A 338 -3.93 25.32 14.17
N ALA A 339 -3.72 25.81 12.95
CA ALA A 339 -4.62 25.59 11.84
C ALA A 339 -4.73 24.10 11.49
N LEU A 340 -3.61 23.37 11.46
CA LEU A 340 -3.55 21.93 11.24
C LEU A 340 -4.38 21.18 12.29
N ARG A 341 -4.19 21.48 13.58
CA ARG A 341 -5.02 20.90 14.66
C ARG A 341 -6.50 21.20 14.45
N SER A 342 -6.84 22.41 14.02
CA SER A 342 -8.23 22.82 13.77
C SER A 342 -8.87 22.01 12.64
N GLY A 343 -8.20 21.90 11.48
CA GLY A 343 -8.72 21.15 10.34
C GLY A 343 -8.88 19.66 10.64
N TRP A 344 -7.87 19.06 11.29
CA TRP A 344 -7.88 17.63 11.60
C TRP A 344 -8.95 17.24 12.63
N LYS A 345 -9.35 18.13 13.55
CA LYS A 345 -10.45 17.87 14.51
C LYS A 345 -11.77 17.44 13.85
N THR A 346 -11.97 17.79 12.58
CA THR A 346 -13.15 17.33 11.83
C THR A 346 -13.17 15.82 11.57
N VAL A 347 -12.02 15.16 11.66
CA VAL A 347 -11.85 13.72 11.41
C VAL A 347 -11.31 12.98 12.64
N CYS A 348 -10.26 13.51 13.28
CA CYS A 348 -9.67 12.96 14.50
C CYS A 348 -8.89 14.00 15.30
N ASP A 349 -8.70 13.76 16.60
CA ASP A 349 -7.87 14.61 17.48
C ASP A 349 -6.36 14.40 17.22
N MET A 350 -5.87 14.86 16.06
CA MET A 350 -4.45 14.84 15.70
C MET A 350 -3.73 16.07 16.28
N ASN A 351 -2.69 15.82 17.07
CA ASN A 351 -1.80 16.84 17.61
C ASN A 351 -0.59 17.05 16.70
N PHE A 352 -0.12 18.30 16.67
CA PHE A 352 1.05 18.74 15.91
C PHE A 352 1.95 19.51 16.86
N THR A 353 3.22 19.10 16.97
CA THR A 353 4.21 19.86 17.75
C THR A 353 4.56 21.18 17.05
N LYS A 354 5.27 22.07 17.74
CA LYS A 354 5.84 23.26 17.12
C LYS A 354 6.78 22.83 15.97
N PRO A 355 6.63 23.37 14.75
CA PRO A 355 7.55 23.09 13.66
C PRO A 355 8.97 23.58 13.97
N GLN A 356 9.96 22.80 13.55
CA GLN A 356 11.38 23.08 13.72
C GLN A 356 12.05 23.22 12.35
N LEU A 357 12.96 24.18 12.21
CA LEU A 357 13.71 24.39 10.98
C LEU A 357 14.73 23.26 10.78
N GLU A 358 14.70 22.68 9.58
CA GLU A 358 15.62 21.62 9.18
C GLU A 358 16.66 22.19 8.20
N ALA A 359 17.91 21.75 8.35
CA ALA A 359 18.99 22.13 7.43
C ALA A 359 18.90 21.36 6.10
N ALA A 360 18.33 20.16 6.11
CA ALA A 360 18.13 19.29 4.95
C ALA A 360 16.90 18.39 5.19
N PRO A 361 16.30 17.79 4.14
CA PRO A 361 15.16 16.91 4.33
C PRO A 361 15.53 15.74 5.24
N PRO A 362 14.76 15.46 6.31
CA PRO A 362 15.07 14.36 7.20
C PRO A 362 14.77 13.05 6.47
N LEU A 363 15.84 12.36 6.07
CA LEU A 363 15.82 11.13 5.30
C LEU A 363 16.40 9.99 6.13
N LEU A 364 15.78 8.82 6.03
CA LEU A 364 16.36 7.54 6.44
C LEU A 364 16.42 6.62 5.23
N CYS A 365 17.65 6.29 4.82
CA CYS A 365 17.91 5.33 3.75
C CYS A 365 18.67 4.11 4.31
N LEU A 366 18.60 3.00 3.58
CA LEU A 366 19.33 1.77 3.87
C LEU A 366 20.38 1.54 2.79
N GLU A 367 21.63 1.87 3.11
CA GLU A 367 22.79 1.76 2.23
C GLU A 367 23.73 0.65 2.73
N GLY A 368 23.99 -0.37 1.91
CA GLY A 368 24.90 -1.47 2.28
C GLY A 368 24.48 -2.25 3.54
N GLY A 369 23.19 -2.20 3.92
CA GLY A 369 22.69 -2.79 5.17
C GLY A 369 22.90 -1.92 6.41
N GLN A 370 23.38 -0.69 6.25
CA GLN A 370 23.47 0.31 7.30
C GLN A 370 22.42 1.40 7.09
N LEU A 371 21.89 1.90 8.19
CA LEU A 371 21.09 3.12 8.15
C LEU A 371 22.00 4.33 8.00
N VAL A 372 21.62 5.18 7.07
CA VAL A 372 22.24 6.47 6.88
C VAL A 372 21.14 7.53 6.95
N GLY A 373 21.46 8.67 7.57
CA GLY A 373 20.57 9.82 7.68
C GLY A 373 20.08 10.12 9.10
N SER A 374 18.95 10.82 9.19
CA SER A 374 18.43 11.40 10.44
C SER A 374 17.52 10.42 11.17
N ALA A 375 17.72 10.19 12.47
CA ALA A 375 16.85 9.31 13.26
C ALA A 375 15.37 9.74 13.32
N ALA A 376 15.04 10.98 12.93
CA ALA A 376 13.66 11.47 12.82
C ALA A 376 13.09 11.35 11.39
N GLY A 377 13.87 10.87 10.42
CA GLY A 377 13.55 10.91 8.99
C GLY A 377 12.45 9.97 8.54
N ILE A 378 11.96 10.25 7.32
CA ILE A 378 11.04 9.37 6.60
C ILE A 378 11.86 8.38 5.78
N LEU A 379 11.38 7.13 5.71
CA LEU A 379 12.01 6.08 4.92
C LEU A 379 11.97 6.45 3.44
N GLU A 380 13.14 6.45 2.81
CA GLU A 380 13.36 6.84 1.41
C GLU A 380 12.42 6.14 0.41
N HIS A 381 12.22 4.84 0.60
CA HIS A 381 11.39 4.01 -0.27
C HIS A 381 9.93 3.93 0.19
N GLY A 382 9.57 4.63 1.27
CA GLY A 382 8.21 4.65 1.78
C GLY A 382 7.29 5.51 0.91
N MET A 383 6.01 5.13 0.86
CA MET A 383 4.97 5.98 0.28
C MET A 383 4.66 7.16 1.22
N VAL A 384 4.47 8.33 0.64
CA VAL A 384 4.07 9.57 1.31
C VAL A 384 2.82 10.13 0.65
N LEU A 385 2.05 10.89 1.42
CA LEU A 385 0.99 11.75 0.92
C LEU A 385 1.49 13.19 0.91
N LEU A 386 1.41 13.83 -0.26
CA LEU A 386 1.77 15.22 -0.51
C LEU A 386 0.50 16.06 -0.56
N VAL A 387 0.49 17.17 0.16
CA VAL A 387 -0.50 18.25 0.01
C VAL A 387 0.25 19.49 -0.45
N GLY A 388 0.05 19.87 -1.71
CA GLY A 388 0.64 21.08 -2.28
C GLY A 388 -0.30 22.26 -2.14
N CYS A 389 0.18 23.31 -1.51
CA CYS A 389 -0.48 24.60 -1.36
C CYS A 389 0.30 25.69 -2.10
N ALA A 390 -0.40 26.57 -2.81
CA ALA A 390 0.22 27.66 -3.55
C ALA A 390 -0.26 29.03 -3.05
N CYS A 391 0.61 30.01 -3.14
CA CYS A 391 0.28 31.44 -3.03
C CYS A 391 1.01 32.19 -4.16
N PRO A 392 0.70 33.48 -4.41
CA PRO A 392 1.39 34.25 -5.43
C PRO A 392 2.91 34.24 -5.24
N GLY A 393 3.63 33.61 -6.17
CA GLY A 393 5.10 33.53 -6.15
C GLY A 393 5.69 32.55 -5.13
N GLY A 394 4.89 31.65 -4.54
CA GLY A 394 5.39 30.69 -3.54
C GLY A 394 4.59 29.39 -3.47
N ARG A 395 5.22 28.37 -2.88
CA ARG A 395 4.59 27.05 -2.68
C ARG A 395 4.96 26.47 -1.32
N LEU A 396 3.99 25.88 -0.64
CA LEU A 396 4.12 25.08 0.57
C LEU A 396 3.68 23.65 0.27
N ASN A 397 4.56 22.68 0.49
CA ASN A 397 4.26 21.26 0.41
C ASN A 397 4.23 20.69 1.83
N LEU A 398 3.14 19.99 2.19
CA LEU A 398 3.02 19.21 3.42
C LEU A 398 3.15 17.72 3.09
N VAL A 399 4.04 17.01 3.75
CA VAL A 399 4.41 15.62 3.43
C VAL A 399 4.20 14.72 4.63
N TYR A 400 3.24 13.81 4.49
CA TYR A 400 2.89 12.81 5.48
C TYR A 400 3.45 11.45 5.09
N ALA A 401 4.25 10.81 5.94
CA ALA A 401 4.54 9.38 5.74
C ALA A 401 3.24 8.56 5.84
N ALA A 402 3.00 7.63 4.92
CA ALA A 402 1.72 6.91 4.87
C ALA A 402 1.37 6.23 6.20
N GLN A 403 2.36 5.56 6.81
CA GLN A 403 2.26 4.93 8.13
C GLN A 403 1.82 5.88 9.26
N SER A 404 2.11 7.17 9.15
CA SER A 404 1.70 8.18 10.15
C SER A 404 0.19 8.42 10.15
N LEU A 405 -0.48 8.15 9.03
CA LEU A 405 -1.92 8.36 8.85
C LEU A 405 -2.75 7.09 9.08
N TYR A 406 -2.12 5.91 9.23
CA TYR A 406 -2.83 4.64 9.43
C TYR A 406 -3.87 4.70 10.56
N PRO A 407 -3.62 5.34 11.71
CA PRO A 407 -4.62 5.42 12.79
C PRO A 407 -5.83 6.30 12.45
N ALA A 408 -5.69 7.21 11.48
CA ALA A 408 -6.79 8.05 10.98
C ALA A 408 -7.46 7.46 9.74
N TRP A 409 -6.95 6.36 9.18
CA TRP A 409 -7.37 5.81 7.89
C TRP A 409 -8.87 5.55 7.79
N LYS A 410 -9.43 4.81 8.76
CA LYS A 410 -10.88 4.49 8.82
C LYS A 410 -11.73 5.74 9.00
N ALA A 411 -11.21 6.78 9.67
CA ALA A 411 -11.91 8.05 9.84
C ALA A 411 -11.90 8.87 8.54
N LEU A 412 -10.77 8.90 7.83
CA LEU A 412 -10.63 9.55 6.52
C LEU A 412 -11.56 8.93 5.47
N GLU A 413 -11.67 7.61 5.43
CA GLU A 413 -12.59 6.91 4.51
C GLU A 413 -14.07 7.24 4.77
N ARG A 414 -14.44 7.46 6.04
CA ARG A 414 -15.81 7.86 6.41
C ARG A 414 -16.08 9.33 6.13
N HIS A 415 -15.08 10.20 6.33
CA HIS A 415 -15.19 11.64 6.10
C HIS A 415 -15.36 11.97 4.61
N GLY A 416 -14.69 11.24 3.72
CA GLY A 416 -14.81 11.42 2.27
C GLY A 416 -16.08 10.83 1.64
N ARG A 417 -17.16 10.60 2.41
CA ARG A 417 -18.44 10.02 1.95
C ARG A 417 -19.44 11.06 1.49
#